data_AF-A0A7J3GY20-F1
#
_entry.id   AF-A0A7J3GY20-F1
#
_cell.length_a   1.000
_cell.length_b   1.000
_cell.length_c   1.000
_cell.angle_alpha   90.00
_cell.angle_beta   90.00
_cell.angle_gamma   90.00
#
_symmetry.space_group_name_H-M   'P 1'
#
loop_
_entity.id
_entity.type
_entity.pdbx_description
1 polymer ?
#
loop_
_entity_poly.entity_id
_entity_poly.type
_entity_poly.pdbx_seq_one_letter_code
_entity_poly.pdbx_strand_id
1 'polypeptide(L)'
;MGDLRGTLTGHSSLIVLLAAAVGVYLTHDAFLIYLMSLFMVFSLFALAYNVIMGYLKLVSFGHSLFYAVGAYSVAILSTRYVSDMLVVLPLSVALAAITSLAVGFLTLRHTRIYFAMLTLAFAMLLYALLIKWRDVTGGSDGISGIPRVSALFSLPTTELYYVFLSAVFFISFLTLKRLDGSRLGLILRALGDNEDRFRFLGYNLIWYRIAG
;
A
#
# COMPACT_ATOMS: atom_id res chain seq x y z
N MET A 1 19.53 -9.72 -17.94
CA MET A 1 18.73 -9.69 -16.69
C MET A 1 17.64 -10.74 -16.84
N GLY A 2 17.91 -12.03 -16.72
CA GLY A 2 18.68 -12.68 -15.64
C GLY A 2 17.64 -13.42 -14.79
N ASP A 3 17.50 -14.70 -15.07
CA ASP A 3 16.36 -15.58 -14.82
C ASP A 3 16.07 -15.88 -13.33
N LEU A 4 15.66 -14.86 -12.56
CA LEU A 4 15.21 -15.01 -11.16
C LEU A 4 13.78 -15.55 -11.04
N ARG A 5 13.10 -15.84 -12.17
CA ARG A 5 11.71 -16.31 -12.19
C ARG A 5 11.56 -17.79 -11.83
N GLY A 6 12.65 -18.57 -11.91
CA GLY A 6 12.63 -20.02 -11.70
C GLY A 6 12.88 -20.50 -10.26
N THR A 7 13.59 -19.75 -9.42
CA THR A 7 14.02 -20.23 -8.08
C THR A 7 13.02 -19.95 -6.96
N LEU A 8 12.01 -19.11 -7.21
CA LEU A 8 10.93 -18.81 -6.27
C LEU A 8 9.62 -19.41 -6.77
N THR A 9 9.58 -20.74 -6.91
CA THR A 9 8.33 -21.49 -6.97
C THR A 9 7.47 -21.05 -5.79
N GLY A 10 6.39 -20.28 -6.04
CA GLY A 10 5.83 -19.38 -5.03
C GLY A 10 5.29 -19.99 -3.72
N HIS A 11 5.35 -21.31 -3.54
CA HIS A 11 5.10 -21.97 -2.26
C HIS A 11 6.33 -21.93 -1.35
N SER A 12 7.55 -22.12 -1.88
CA SER A 12 8.78 -22.11 -1.07
C SER A 12 9.06 -20.73 -0.46
N SER A 13 8.88 -19.66 -1.22
CA SER A 13 9.03 -18.29 -0.72
C SER A 13 8.01 -17.93 0.35
N LEU A 14 6.76 -18.40 0.21
CA LEU A 14 5.71 -18.16 1.19
C LEU A 14 5.97 -18.91 2.49
N ILE A 15 6.42 -20.16 2.41
CA ILE A 15 6.80 -20.97 3.59
C ILE A 15 7.96 -20.31 4.34
N VAL A 16 8.98 -19.81 3.64
CA VAL A 16 10.12 -19.12 4.27
C VAL A 16 9.67 -17.83 4.96
N LEU A 17 8.84 -17.02 4.31
CA LEU A 17 8.30 -15.78 4.90
C LEU A 17 7.45 -16.08 6.14
N LEU A 18 6.61 -17.11 6.08
CA LEU A 18 5.74 -17.51 7.17
C LEU A 18 6.54 -18.11 8.34
N ALA A 19 7.55 -18.93 8.05
CA ALA A 19 8.48 -19.44 9.05
C ALA A 19 9.28 -18.33 9.72
N ALA A 20 9.70 -17.30 8.98
CA ALA A 20 10.38 -16.14 9.54
C ALA A 20 9.46 -15.30 10.44
N ALA A 21 8.21 -15.06 10.02
CA ALA A 21 7.24 -14.33 10.82
C ALA A 21 6.86 -15.07 12.12
N VAL A 22 6.62 -16.39 12.03
CA VAL A 22 6.34 -17.22 13.20
C VAL A 22 7.59 -17.35 14.08
N GLY A 23 8.77 -17.50 13.49
CA GLY A 23 10.03 -17.58 14.24
C GLY A 23 10.30 -16.34 15.08
N VAL A 24 10.03 -15.14 14.56
CA VAL A 24 10.14 -13.89 15.32
C VAL A 24 9.04 -13.73 16.36
N TYR A 25 7.83 -14.23 16.09
CA TYR A 25 6.77 -14.24 17.09
C TYR A 25 7.18 -15.08 18.32
N LEU A 26 7.80 -16.24 18.11
CA LEU A 26 8.21 -17.17 19.16
C LEU A 26 9.35 -16.66 20.05
N THR A 27 10.12 -15.64 19.63
CA THR A 27 11.19 -15.09 20.49
C THR A 27 10.67 -14.20 21.60
N HIS A 28 9.43 -13.69 21.49
CA HIS A 28 8.84 -12.70 22.41
C HIS A 28 9.69 -11.45 22.67
N ASP A 29 10.72 -11.21 21.84
CA ASP A 29 11.60 -10.06 21.96
C ASP A 29 10.92 -8.84 21.32
N ALA A 30 10.59 -7.85 22.14
CA ALA A 30 9.94 -6.61 21.71
C ALA A 30 10.72 -5.86 20.63
N PHE A 31 12.06 -5.92 20.65
CA PHE A 31 12.90 -5.28 19.64
C PHE A 31 12.76 -5.97 18.29
N LEU A 32 12.86 -7.30 18.25
CA LEU A 32 12.71 -8.08 17.02
C LEU A 32 11.30 -7.96 16.45
N ILE A 33 10.27 -7.97 17.30
CA ILE A 33 8.87 -7.79 16.89
C ILE A 33 8.67 -6.40 16.27
N TYR A 34 9.20 -5.34 16.89
CA TYR A 34 9.11 -3.99 16.33
C TYR A 34 9.87 -3.87 15.00
N LEU A 35 11.11 -4.37 14.95
CA LEU A 35 11.94 -4.31 13.75
C LEU A 35 11.29 -5.08 12.60
N MET A 36 10.77 -6.28 12.86
CA MET A 36 10.06 -7.08 11.86
C MET A 36 8.75 -6.42 11.41
N SER A 37 8.03 -5.75 12.33
CA SER A 37 6.85 -4.95 11.96
C SER A 37 7.24 -3.85 10.96
N LEU A 38 8.33 -3.13 11.22
CA LEU A 38 8.83 -2.10 10.32
C LEU A 38 9.19 -2.66 8.94
N PHE A 39 9.86 -3.82 8.90
CA PHE A 39 10.14 -4.54 7.65
C PHE A 39 8.86 -4.92 6.90
N MET A 40 7.83 -5.41 7.57
CA MET A 40 6.55 -5.74 6.95
C MET A 40 5.86 -4.50 6.35
N VAL A 41 5.85 -3.36 7.06
CA VAL A 41 5.27 -2.10 6.56
C VAL A 41 6.01 -1.61 5.31
N PHE A 42 7.34 -1.57 5.32
CA PHE A 42 8.12 -1.16 4.14
C PHE A 42 7.99 -2.16 3.00
N SER A 43 7.85 -3.45 3.30
CA SER A 43 7.61 -4.48 2.29
C SER A 43 6.24 -4.31 1.62
N LEU A 44 5.19 -3.98 2.38
CA LEU A 44 3.87 -3.62 1.81
C LEU A 44 3.99 -2.41 0.88
N PHE A 45 4.75 -1.39 1.28
CA PHE A 45 4.99 -0.22 0.45
C PHE A 45 5.73 -0.59 -0.85
N ALA A 46 6.77 -1.41 -0.76
CA ALA A 46 7.52 -1.90 -1.92
C ALA A 46 6.65 -2.77 -2.85
N LEU A 47 5.78 -3.62 -2.29
CA LEU A 47 4.82 -4.41 -3.04
C LEU A 47 3.82 -3.52 -3.81
N ALA A 48 3.26 -2.51 -3.14
CA ALA A 48 2.36 -1.55 -3.79
C ALA A 48 3.05 -0.76 -4.92
N TYR A 49 4.33 -0.42 -4.74
CA TYR A 49 5.15 0.20 -5.79
C TYR A 49 5.41 -0.75 -6.96
N ASN A 50 5.73 -2.01 -6.67
CA ASN A 50 5.98 -3.04 -7.67
C ASN A 50 4.74 -3.34 -8.55
N VAL A 51 3.52 -3.12 -8.08
CA VAL A 51 2.33 -3.26 -8.93
C VAL A 51 2.37 -2.28 -10.11
N ILE A 52 2.64 -1.00 -9.85
CA ILE A 52 2.66 0.01 -10.90
C ILE A 52 3.93 -0.12 -11.77
N MET A 53 5.10 -0.27 -11.13
CA MET A 53 6.36 -0.34 -11.86
C MET A 53 6.54 -1.68 -12.58
N GLY A 54 6.18 -2.80 -11.94
CA GLY A 54 6.40 -4.14 -12.46
C GLY A 54 5.41 -4.53 -13.57
N TYR A 55 4.14 -4.13 -13.47
CA TYR A 55 3.14 -4.47 -14.49
C TYR A 55 3.03 -3.39 -15.57
N LEU A 56 2.79 -2.14 -15.18
CA LEU A 56 2.53 -1.06 -16.14
C LEU A 56 3.82 -0.42 -16.68
N LYS A 57 4.99 -0.72 -16.09
CA LYS A 57 6.27 -0.07 -16.41
C LYS A 57 6.18 1.44 -16.33
N LEU A 58 5.46 1.92 -15.32
CA LEU A 58 5.30 3.33 -14.97
C LEU A 58 6.01 3.59 -13.64
N VAL A 59 6.74 4.70 -13.57
CA VAL A 59 7.38 5.15 -12.33
C VAL A 59 6.45 6.14 -11.66
N SER A 60 6.04 5.86 -10.42
CA SER A 60 5.17 6.73 -9.62
C SER A 60 5.93 7.28 -8.41
N PHE A 61 5.99 8.59 -8.24
CA PHE A 61 6.52 9.18 -6.99
C PHE A 61 5.40 9.53 -6.00
N GLY A 62 4.16 9.17 -6.33
CA GLY A 62 2.98 9.53 -5.56
C GLY A 62 2.61 8.55 -4.44
N HIS A 63 3.29 7.41 -4.27
CA HIS A 63 2.89 6.42 -3.27
C HIS A 63 2.90 6.95 -1.83
N SER A 64 3.78 7.92 -1.53
CA SER A 64 3.80 8.61 -0.25
C SER A 64 2.50 9.38 0.04
N LEU A 65 1.81 9.88 -1.00
CA LEU A 65 0.53 10.55 -0.88
C LEU A 65 -0.53 9.62 -0.28
N PHE A 66 -0.69 8.41 -0.84
CA PHE A 66 -1.69 7.45 -0.37
C PHE A 66 -1.36 6.94 1.03
N TYR A 67 -0.07 6.74 1.32
CA TYR A 67 0.40 6.39 2.65
C TYR A 67 0.05 7.49 3.68
N ALA A 68 0.29 8.75 3.34
CA ALA A 68 -0.04 9.89 4.20
C ALA A 68 -1.55 10.03 4.42
N VAL A 69 -2.37 9.91 3.37
CA VAL A 69 -3.84 9.98 3.51
C VAL A 69 -4.34 8.89 4.46
N GLY A 70 -3.89 7.65 4.32
CA GLY A 70 -4.28 6.56 5.21
C GLY A 70 -3.86 6.83 6.67
N ALA A 71 -2.60 7.20 6.88
CA ALA A 71 -2.06 7.46 8.22
C ALA A 71 -2.77 8.62 8.92
N TYR A 72 -2.94 9.76 8.24
CA TYR A 72 -3.64 10.92 8.79
C TYR A 72 -5.14 10.66 8.98
N SER A 73 -5.77 9.86 8.12
CA SER A 73 -7.17 9.47 8.32
C SER A 73 -7.34 8.71 9.61
N VAL A 74 -6.49 7.70 9.88
CA VAL A 74 -6.52 6.96 11.16
C VAL A 74 -6.26 7.90 12.33
N ALA A 75 -5.23 8.76 12.24
CA ALA A 75 -4.86 9.66 13.32
C ALA A 75 -6.00 10.64 13.67
N ILE A 76 -6.62 11.27 12.68
CA ILE A 76 -7.69 12.25 12.89
C ILE A 76 -8.98 11.59 13.38
N LEU A 77 -9.39 10.47 12.74
CA LEU A 77 -10.62 9.76 13.11
C LEU A 77 -10.54 9.21 14.54
N SER A 78 -9.41 8.57 14.88
CA SER A 78 -9.22 7.96 16.20
C SER A 78 -9.10 8.96 17.34
N THR A 79 -8.55 10.15 17.08
CA THR A 79 -8.34 11.17 18.12
C THR A 79 -9.51 12.11 18.31
N ARG A 80 -10.31 12.38 17.26
CA ARG A 80 -11.38 13.40 17.31
C ARG A 80 -12.79 12.85 17.25
N TYR A 81 -13.01 11.70 16.62
CA TYR A 81 -14.37 11.28 16.25
C TYR A 81 -14.78 9.93 16.85
N VAL A 82 -13.96 8.89 16.65
CA VAL A 82 -14.32 7.50 16.96
C VAL A 82 -13.16 6.81 17.66
N SER A 83 -13.38 6.33 18.89
CA SER A 83 -12.36 5.60 19.63
C SER A 83 -12.22 4.13 19.17
N ASP A 84 -13.26 3.58 18.54
CA ASP A 84 -13.26 2.19 18.09
C ASP A 84 -12.42 2.00 16.82
N MET A 85 -11.29 1.32 16.99
CA MET A 85 -10.34 1.02 15.93
C MET A 85 -10.93 0.12 14.84
N LEU A 86 -11.92 -0.71 15.15
CA LEU A 86 -12.62 -1.57 14.18
C LEU A 86 -13.39 -0.74 13.14
N VAL A 87 -13.84 0.45 13.51
CA VAL A 87 -14.55 1.37 12.61
C VAL A 87 -13.57 2.29 11.91
N VAL A 88 -12.55 2.78 12.64
CA VAL A 88 -11.55 3.71 12.10
C VAL A 88 -10.74 3.08 10.97
N LEU A 89 -10.32 1.81 11.10
CA LEU A 89 -9.51 1.13 10.09
C LEU A 89 -10.21 1.03 8.72
N PRO A 90 -11.40 0.42 8.57
CA PRO A 90 -12.06 0.31 7.27
C PRO A 90 -12.44 1.69 6.71
N LEU A 91 -12.81 2.65 7.56
CA LEU A 91 -13.12 4.01 7.12
C LEU A 91 -11.87 4.72 6.55
N SER A 92 -10.72 4.57 7.22
CA SER A 92 -9.45 5.13 6.73
C SER A 92 -8.99 4.47 5.41
N VAL A 93 -9.19 3.16 5.27
CA VAL A 93 -8.93 2.44 4.01
C VAL A 93 -9.86 2.94 2.91
N ALA A 94 -11.14 3.17 3.21
CA ALA A 94 -12.09 3.71 2.25
C ALA A 94 -11.71 5.12 1.79
N LEU A 95 -11.29 6.00 2.71
CA LEU A 95 -10.80 7.35 2.37
C LEU A 95 -9.52 7.29 1.50
N ALA A 96 -8.57 6.42 1.86
CA ALA A 96 -7.38 6.19 1.04
C ALA A 96 -7.72 5.64 -0.35
N ALA A 97 -8.70 4.73 -0.46
CA ALA A 97 -9.16 4.18 -1.73
C ALA A 97 -9.84 5.24 -2.61
N ILE A 98 -10.69 6.09 -2.03
CA ILE A 98 -11.36 7.19 -2.74
C ILE A 98 -10.34 8.18 -3.29
N THR A 99 -9.38 8.60 -2.45
CA THR A 99 -8.31 9.51 -2.89
C THR A 99 -7.40 8.86 -3.94
N SER A 100 -7.10 7.57 -3.81
CA SER A 100 -6.35 6.81 -4.81
C SER A 100 -7.07 6.73 -6.15
N LEU A 101 -8.38 6.49 -6.14
CA LEU A 101 -9.18 6.46 -7.35
C LEU A 101 -9.23 7.84 -8.01
N ALA A 102 -9.42 8.92 -7.25
CA ALA A 102 -9.44 10.28 -7.77
C ALA A 102 -8.10 10.69 -8.40
N VAL A 103 -6.99 10.48 -7.69
CA VAL A 103 -5.64 10.82 -8.18
C VAL A 103 -5.21 9.88 -9.31
N GLY A 104 -5.49 8.59 -9.19
CA GLY A 104 -5.21 7.57 -10.20
C GLY A 104 -5.93 7.88 -11.52
N PHE A 105 -7.21 8.22 -11.46
CA PHE A 105 -8.01 8.60 -12.63
C PHE A 105 -7.41 9.78 -13.41
N LEU A 106 -6.87 10.77 -12.71
CA LEU A 106 -6.26 11.94 -13.33
C LEU A 106 -4.85 11.65 -13.84
N THR A 107 -4.06 10.89 -13.08
CA THR A 107 -2.66 10.61 -13.42
C THR A 107 -2.49 9.61 -14.56
N LEU A 108 -3.28 8.52 -14.58
CA LEU A 108 -3.11 7.39 -15.50
C LEU A 108 -3.44 7.69 -16.97
N ARG A 109 -4.05 8.85 -17.25
CA ARG A 109 -4.40 9.33 -18.59
C ARG A 109 -3.21 9.86 -19.38
N HIS A 110 -2.10 10.13 -18.70
CA HIS A 110 -0.94 10.77 -19.31
C HIS A 110 0.17 9.77 -19.66
N THR A 111 1.11 10.19 -20.52
CA THR A 111 2.26 9.34 -20.91
C THR A 111 3.23 9.14 -19.73
N ARG A 112 4.16 8.19 -19.87
CA ARG A 112 5.01 7.71 -18.76
C ARG A 112 5.74 8.82 -17.99
N ILE A 113 6.28 9.82 -18.70
CA ILE A 113 7.04 10.93 -18.08
C ILE A 113 6.09 11.88 -17.36
N TYR A 114 4.97 12.26 -18.00
CA TYR A 114 3.96 13.12 -17.38
C TYR A 114 3.29 12.45 -16.16
N PHE A 115 3.08 11.13 -16.20
CA PHE A 115 2.58 10.37 -15.05
C PHE A 115 3.51 10.51 -13.83
N ALA A 116 4.81 10.33 -14.02
CA ALA A 116 5.80 10.48 -12.94
C ALA A 116 5.82 11.92 -12.38
N MET A 117 5.81 12.93 -13.25
CA MET A 117 5.80 14.34 -12.82
C MET A 117 4.50 14.71 -12.09
N LEU A 118 3.35 14.26 -12.58
CA LEU A 118 2.06 14.56 -12.00
C LEU A 118 1.86 13.88 -10.65
N THR A 119 2.31 12.62 -10.50
CA THR A 119 2.28 11.92 -9.20
C THR A 119 3.18 12.59 -8.17
N LEU A 120 4.36 13.09 -8.57
CA LEU A 120 5.22 13.89 -7.70
C LEU A 120 4.56 15.22 -7.30
N ALA A 121 3.93 15.91 -8.25
CA ALA A 121 3.23 17.18 -8.00
C ALA A 121 2.08 17.00 -6.99
N PHE A 122 1.29 15.94 -7.12
CA PHE A 122 0.25 15.62 -6.14
C PHE A 122 0.82 15.30 -4.76
N ALA A 123 1.89 14.51 -4.68
CA ALA A 123 2.56 14.23 -3.40
C ALA A 123 3.03 15.51 -2.71
N MET A 124 3.64 16.43 -3.46
CA MET A 124 4.09 17.73 -2.93
C MET A 124 2.92 18.64 -2.54
N LEU A 125 1.82 18.63 -3.29
CA LEU A 125 0.61 19.39 -2.96
C LEU A 125 0.00 18.90 -1.64
N LEU A 126 -0.13 17.58 -1.45
CA LEU A 126 -0.63 17.04 -0.19
C LEU A 126 0.34 17.34 0.96
N TYR A 127 1.64 17.20 0.75
CA TYR A 127 2.64 17.55 1.76
C TYR A 127 2.49 19.02 2.21
N ALA A 128 2.37 19.95 1.26
CA ALA A 128 2.16 21.36 1.56
C ALA A 128 0.84 21.60 2.31
N LEU A 129 -0.23 20.88 1.94
CA LEU A 129 -1.52 20.96 2.62
C LEU A 129 -1.41 20.47 4.07
N LEU A 130 -0.74 19.33 4.30
CA LEU A 130 -0.57 18.75 5.63
C LEU A 130 0.22 19.66 6.56
N ILE A 131 1.23 20.39 6.06
CA ILE A 131 2.01 21.31 6.88
C ILE A 131 1.25 22.63 7.15
N LYS A 132 0.56 23.17 6.15
CA LYS A 132 -0.14 24.46 6.28
C LYS A 132 -1.42 24.35 7.08
N TRP A 133 -2.13 23.22 7.03
CA TRP A 133 -3.43 23.05 7.66
C TRP A 133 -3.33 22.61 9.13
N ARG A 134 -2.69 23.46 9.95
CA ARG A 134 -2.35 23.14 11.35
C ARG A 134 -3.55 22.73 12.21
N ASP A 135 -4.71 23.34 11.99
CA ASP A 135 -5.92 23.07 12.79
C ASP A 135 -6.39 21.61 12.71
N VAL A 136 -6.09 20.93 11.61
CA VAL A 136 -6.51 19.53 11.36
C VAL A 136 -5.36 18.56 11.61
N THR A 137 -4.16 18.84 11.08
CA THR A 137 -3.04 17.89 11.04
C THR A 137 -2.00 18.10 12.12
N GLY A 138 -2.04 19.24 12.83
CA GLY A 138 -0.96 19.67 13.71
C GLY A 138 0.26 20.24 12.98
N GLY A 139 0.25 20.29 11.63
CA GLY A 139 1.38 20.81 10.84
C GLY A 139 2.67 20.02 11.09
N SER A 140 3.74 20.72 11.49
CA SER A 140 5.04 20.13 11.86
C SER A 140 5.00 19.31 13.14
N ASP A 141 4.06 19.60 14.04
CA ASP A 141 3.99 18.99 15.37
C ASP A 141 3.32 17.61 15.31
N GLY A 142 2.55 17.36 14.24
CA GLY A 142 1.82 16.12 14.02
C GLY A 142 0.65 15.91 14.99
N ILE A 143 0.13 14.69 15.02
CA ILE A 143 -0.98 14.30 15.89
C ILE A 143 -0.46 13.31 16.93
N SER A 144 -0.61 13.65 18.21
CA SER A 144 -0.26 12.80 19.34
C SER A 144 -1.50 12.17 19.98
N GLY A 145 -1.30 11.20 20.87
CA GLY A 145 -2.41 10.54 21.59
C GLY A 145 -3.23 9.56 20.75
N ILE A 146 -2.68 9.06 19.64
CA ILE A 146 -3.34 8.04 18.82
C ILE A 146 -3.51 6.77 19.67
N PRO A 147 -4.76 6.31 19.92
CA PRO A 147 -5.00 5.13 20.72
C PRO A 147 -4.34 3.91 20.06
N ARG A 148 -3.75 3.03 20.87
CA ARG A 148 -3.20 1.77 20.36
C ARG A 148 -4.36 0.84 19.96
N VAL A 149 -4.12 -0.05 19.00
CA VAL A 149 -5.08 -1.02 18.43
C VAL A 149 -5.64 -2.03 19.46
N SER A 150 -5.30 -1.91 20.75
CA SER A 150 -5.80 -2.74 21.85
C SER A 150 -7.34 -2.77 21.97
N ALA A 151 -8.05 -1.82 21.36
CA ALA A 151 -9.51 -1.80 21.31
C ALA A 151 -10.12 -2.91 20.43
N LEU A 152 -9.35 -3.51 19.51
CA LEU A 152 -9.89 -4.53 18.58
C LEU A 152 -10.33 -5.83 19.32
N PHE A 153 -9.78 -6.11 20.52
CA PHE A 153 -10.03 -7.37 21.26
C PHE A 153 -9.90 -7.32 22.79
N SER A 154 -9.90 -6.15 23.44
CA SER A 154 -9.77 -6.06 24.92
C SER A 154 -8.52 -6.75 25.49
N LEU A 155 -7.49 -6.94 24.67
CA LEU A 155 -6.26 -7.61 25.06
C LEU A 155 -5.10 -6.60 24.93
N PRO A 156 -4.28 -6.45 25.98
CA PRO A 156 -3.08 -5.65 25.90
C PRO A 156 -2.11 -6.42 25.00
N THR A 157 -1.29 -5.74 24.19
CA THR A 157 0.11 -6.13 23.86
C THR A 157 0.51 -5.84 22.41
N THR A 158 1.79 -5.50 22.28
CA THR A 158 2.57 -5.37 21.02
C THR A 158 2.46 -6.60 20.12
N GLU A 159 2.21 -7.77 20.70
CA GLU A 159 2.08 -9.04 19.99
C GLU A 159 0.86 -9.10 19.06
N LEU A 160 -0.31 -8.63 19.52
CA LEU A 160 -1.51 -8.62 18.68
C LEU A 160 -1.37 -7.68 17.48
N TYR A 161 -0.70 -6.53 17.67
CA TYR A 161 -0.38 -5.64 16.57
C TYR A 161 0.49 -6.35 15.51
N TYR A 162 1.50 -7.11 15.96
CA TYR A 162 2.35 -7.89 15.08
C TYR A 162 1.58 -9.00 14.34
N VAL A 163 0.71 -9.73 15.04
CA VAL A 163 -0.12 -10.78 14.43
C VAL A 163 -1.10 -10.18 13.42
N PHE A 164 -1.74 -9.06 13.75
CA PHE A 164 -2.61 -8.34 12.81
C PHE A 164 -1.84 -7.85 11.58
N LEU A 165 -0.69 -7.22 11.78
CA LEU A 165 0.15 -6.71 10.69
C LEU A 165 0.66 -7.84 9.79
N SER A 166 1.09 -8.96 10.39
CA SER A 166 1.53 -10.12 9.62
C SER A 166 0.36 -10.71 8.82
N ALA A 167 -0.84 -10.82 9.39
CA ALA A 167 -2.04 -11.23 8.65
C ALA A 167 -2.30 -10.31 7.44
N VAL A 168 -2.27 -8.99 7.63
CA VAL A 168 -2.43 -8.01 6.55
C VAL A 168 -1.33 -8.17 5.49
N PHE A 169 -0.08 -8.35 5.91
CA PHE A 169 1.04 -8.58 5.00
C PHE A 169 0.84 -9.83 4.14
N PHE A 170 0.50 -10.97 4.75
CA PHE A 170 0.28 -12.22 4.03
C PHE A 170 -0.94 -12.17 3.12
N ILE A 171 -2.03 -11.55 3.55
CA ILE A 171 -3.23 -11.36 2.71
C ILE A 171 -2.89 -10.52 1.48
N SER A 172 -2.18 -9.39 1.66
CA SER A 172 -1.74 -8.53 0.56
C SER A 172 -0.79 -9.26 -0.38
N PHE A 173 0.20 -9.97 0.16
CA PHE A 173 1.15 -10.76 -0.63
C PHE A 173 0.46 -11.86 -1.45
N LEU A 174 -0.45 -12.63 -0.83
CA LEU A 174 -1.25 -13.65 -1.51
C LEU A 174 -2.14 -13.06 -2.60
N THR A 175 -2.76 -11.91 -2.34
CA THR A 175 -3.61 -11.22 -3.31
C THR A 175 -2.81 -10.80 -4.53
N LEU A 176 -1.63 -10.22 -4.34
CA LEU A 176 -0.74 -9.83 -5.44
C LEU A 176 -0.20 -11.04 -6.21
N LYS A 177 0.12 -12.13 -5.51
CA LYS A 177 0.53 -13.39 -6.15
C LYS A 177 -0.60 -13.99 -6.99
N ARG A 178 -1.85 -13.93 -6.52
CA ARG A 178 -3.02 -14.34 -7.31
C ARG A 178 -3.24 -13.42 -8.51
N LEU A 179 -3.03 -12.11 -8.34
CA LEU A 179 -3.12 -11.13 -9.43
C LEU A 179 -2.10 -11.44 -10.53
N ASP A 180 -0.88 -11.83 -10.17
CA ASP A 180 0.20 -12.17 -11.11
C ASP A 180 -0.14 -13.35 -12.04
N GLY A 181 -0.88 -14.34 -11.54
CA GLY A 181 -1.38 -15.47 -12.33
C GLY A 181 -2.74 -15.23 -13.01
N SER A 182 -3.39 -14.10 -12.73
CA SER A 182 -4.73 -13.80 -13.23
C SER A 182 -4.72 -13.17 -14.63
N ARG A 183 -5.88 -13.21 -15.31
CA ARG A 183 -6.07 -12.52 -16.60
C ARG A 183 -5.77 -11.01 -16.52
N LEU A 184 -6.11 -10.37 -15.39
CA LEU A 184 -5.84 -8.94 -15.19
C LEU A 184 -4.34 -8.65 -15.13
N GLY A 185 -3.56 -9.45 -14.40
CA GLY A 185 -2.10 -9.28 -14.32
C GLY A 185 -1.40 -9.45 -15.69
N LEU A 186 -1.89 -10.38 -16.52
CA LEU A 186 -1.41 -10.57 -17.89
C LEU A 186 -1.75 -9.36 -18.78
N ILE A 187 -2.98 -8.84 -18.68
CA ILE A 187 -3.42 -7.66 -19.42
C ILE A 187 -2.60 -6.43 -19.03
N LEU A 188 -2.39 -6.19 -17.73
CA LEU A 188 -1.61 -5.05 -17.23
C LEU A 188 -0.15 -5.11 -17.69
N ARG A 189 0.46 -6.30 -17.71
CA ARG A 189 1.82 -6.49 -18.26
C ARG A 189 1.88 -6.24 -19.76
N ALA A 190 0.95 -6.80 -20.52
CA ALA A 190 0.87 -6.58 -21.96
C ALA A 190 0.70 -5.09 -22.29
N LEU A 191 -0.10 -4.38 -21.49
CA LEU A 191 -0.28 -2.94 -21.60
C LEU A 191 1.01 -2.15 -21.31
N GLY A 192 1.79 -2.58 -20.33
CA GLY A 192 3.08 -1.98 -20.01
C GLY A 192 4.15 -2.22 -21.08
N ASP A 193 4.11 -3.36 -21.78
CA ASP A 193 5.05 -3.76 -22.84
C ASP A 193 4.90 -2.94 -24.11
N ASN A 194 3.69 -2.88 -24.70
CA ASN A 194 3.44 -2.11 -25.92
C ASN A 194 2.00 -1.58 -25.95
N GLU A 195 1.85 -0.31 -25.55
CA GLU A 195 0.57 0.38 -25.48
C GLU A 195 -0.10 0.51 -26.86
N ASP A 196 0.66 0.73 -27.93
CA ASP A 196 0.11 0.86 -29.28
C ASP A 196 -0.44 -0.48 -29.78
N ARG A 197 0.27 -1.58 -29.56
CA ARG A 197 -0.20 -2.94 -29.90
C ARG A 197 -1.50 -3.29 -29.17
N PHE A 198 -1.63 -2.84 -27.92
CA PHE A 198 -2.84 -3.07 -27.13
C PHE A 198 -4.05 -2.28 -27.67
N ARG A 199 -3.83 -1.06 -28.20
CA ARG A 199 -4.87 -0.27 -28.90
C ARG A 199 -5.38 -0.97 -30.15
N PHE A 200 -4.49 -1.57 -30.93
CA PHE A 200 -4.87 -2.30 -32.15
C PHE A 200 -5.74 -3.53 -31.90
N LEU A 201 -5.73 -4.08 -30.69
CA LEU A 201 -6.60 -5.19 -30.27
C LEU A 201 -8.01 -4.72 -29.85
N GLY A 202 -8.31 -3.42 -29.93
CA GLY A 202 -9.63 -2.85 -29.62
C GLY A 202 -9.92 -2.66 -28.13
N TYR A 203 -8.93 -2.86 -27.26
CA TYR A 203 -9.09 -2.66 -25.82
C TYR A 203 -8.94 -1.18 -25.42
N ASN A 204 -9.80 -0.69 -24.54
CA ASN A 204 -9.73 0.67 -24.02
C ASN A 204 -8.74 0.76 -22.84
N LEU A 205 -7.62 1.46 -23.03
CA LEU A 205 -6.51 1.50 -22.08
C LEU A 205 -6.85 2.07 -20.72
N ILE A 206 -7.73 3.08 -20.68
CA ILE A 206 -7.98 3.85 -19.46
C ILE A 206 -8.69 2.97 -18.43
N TRP A 207 -9.67 2.17 -18.85
CA TRP A 207 -10.41 1.28 -17.95
C TRP A 207 -9.52 0.20 -17.34
N TYR A 208 -8.62 -0.41 -18.13
CA TYR A 208 -7.70 -1.42 -17.61
C TYR A 208 -6.63 -0.82 -16.69
N ARG A 209 -6.19 0.43 -16.91
CA ARG A 209 -5.25 1.10 -15.99
C ARG A 209 -5.88 1.45 -14.65
N ILE A 210 -7.14 1.84 -14.63
CA ILE A 210 -7.85 2.20 -13.39
C ILE A 210 -8.26 0.94 -12.60
N ALA A 211 -8.55 -0.16 -13.29
CA ALA A 211 -8.95 -1.42 -12.68
C ALA A 211 -7.79 -2.22 -12.05
N GLY A 212 -6.54 -1.91 -12.41
CA GLY A 212 -5.33 -2.50 -11.83
C GLY A 212 -4.76 -1.66 -10.71
#